data_AF-A0A1I6MX78-F1
#
_entry.id   AF-A0A1I6MX78-F1
#
_cell.length_a   1.000
_cell.length_b   1.000
_cell.length_c   1.000
_cell.angle_alpha   90.00
_cell.angle_beta   90.00
_cell.angle_gamma   90.00
#
_symmetry.space_group_name_H-M   'P 1'
#
loop_
_entity.id
_entity.type
_entity.pdbx_description
1 polymer ?
#
loop_
_entity_poly.entity_id
_entity_poly.type
_entity_poly.pdbx_seq_one_letter_code
_entity_poly.pdbx_strand_id
1 'polypeptide(L)'
;MVDDPLRKKSQMTDVTAKLSLPVMMPAQAQKHVTHNEALELLDLIVQLTLESDQAAIAPPSPQEGQSWGIGVGATGVWAGRDGMIASWRGGGWLFVNPAEGWTAWCKSDLTLKVYSGGSWQPLAALAP
;
A
#
# COMPACT_ATOMS: atom_id res chain seq x y z
N MET A 1 5.82 -49.99 -5.90
CA MET A 1 6.48 -48.82 -6.50
C MET A 1 5.42 -47.72 -6.62
N VAL A 2 4.95 -47.27 -5.46
CA VAL A 2 5.12 -45.91 -4.87
C VAL A 2 3.99 -44.99 -5.32
N ASP A 3 2.98 -44.84 -4.47
CA ASP A 3 2.17 -43.64 -4.39
C ASP A 3 3.10 -42.43 -4.37
N ASP A 4 2.98 -41.52 -5.33
CA ASP A 4 3.62 -40.20 -5.24
C ASP A 4 2.61 -39.23 -4.62
N PRO A 5 2.69 -38.92 -3.31
CA PRO A 5 1.72 -38.08 -2.62
C PRO A 5 2.09 -36.59 -2.73
N LEU A 6 3.06 -36.19 -3.58
CA LEU A 6 3.73 -34.89 -3.46
C LEU A 6 3.56 -33.92 -4.64
N ARG A 7 2.71 -34.18 -5.63
CA ARG A 7 2.25 -33.09 -6.53
C ARG A 7 1.07 -32.33 -5.92
N LYS A 8 1.27 -31.73 -4.75
CA LYS A 8 0.59 -30.47 -4.42
C LYS A 8 0.89 -29.55 -5.59
N LYS A 9 -0.12 -29.25 -6.42
CA LYS A 9 -0.06 -28.14 -7.36
C LYS A 9 0.44 -26.95 -6.55
N SER A 10 1.70 -26.55 -6.76
CA SER A 10 2.17 -25.26 -6.28
C SER A 10 1.17 -24.28 -6.86
N GLN A 11 0.31 -23.72 -6.03
CA GLN A 11 -0.57 -22.62 -6.42
C GLN A 11 0.36 -21.55 -6.97
N MET A 12 0.42 -21.42 -8.30
CA MET A 12 1.14 -20.31 -8.92
C MET A 12 0.37 -19.07 -8.51
N THR A 13 0.91 -18.36 -7.54
CA THR A 13 0.38 -17.08 -7.09
C THR A 13 0.92 -16.02 -8.04
N ASP A 14 0.01 -15.31 -8.71
CA ASP A 14 0.32 -14.26 -9.68
C ASP A 14 0.80 -12.95 -9.01
N VAL A 15 0.97 -12.98 -7.68
CA VAL A 15 1.42 -11.86 -6.84
C VAL A 15 2.41 -12.31 -5.74
N THR A 16 3.24 -11.39 -5.24
CA THR A 16 4.17 -11.65 -4.13
C THR A 16 3.45 -11.79 -2.79
N ALA A 17 3.98 -12.64 -1.90
CA ALA A 17 3.29 -13.03 -0.66
C ALA A 17 3.09 -11.91 0.37
N LYS A 18 4.00 -10.92 0.44
CA LYS A 18 3.97 -9.87 1.48
C LYS A 18 3.26 -8.60 1.02
N LEU A 19 3.47 -8.20 -0.23
CA LEU A 19 3.05 -6.90 -0.75
C LEU A 19 2.03 -7.02 -1.88
N SER A 20 1.62 -8.24 -2.23
CA SER A 20 0.72 -8.52 -3.35
C SER A 20 1.17 -7.90 -4.68
N LEU A 21 2.49 -7.75 -4.87
CA LEU A 21 3.08 -7.18 -6.09
C LEU A 21 2.92 -8.16 -7.27
N PRO A 22 2.48 -7.71 -8.46
CA PRO A 22 2.42 -8.55 -9.65
C PRO A 22 3.75 -9.24 -9.97
N VAL A 23 3.74 -10.56 -10.16
CA VAL A 23 4.93 -11.28 -10.68
C VAL A 23 4.90 -11.36 -12.20
N MET A 24 6.07 -11.30 -12.83
CA MET A 24 6.17 -11.48 -14.29
C MET A 24 5.91 -12.93 -14.67
N MET A 25 4.77 -13.18 -15.31
CA MET A 25 4.40 -14.53 -15.77
C MET A 25 4.81 -14.79 -17.23
N PRO A 26 5.10 -16.06 -17.60
CA PRO A 26 5.23 -16.45 -19.00
C PRO A 26 3.96 -16.08 -19.79
N ALA A 27 4.14 -15.56 -21.01
CA ALA A 27 3.05 -15.19 -21.93
C ALA A 27 2.07 -14.10 -21.46
N GLN A 28 2.42 -13.32 -20.42
CA GLN A 28 1.64 -12.16 -20.01
C GLN A 28 1.68 -11.06 -21.08
N ALA A 29 0.52 -10.66 -21.59
CA ALA A 29 0.41 -9.52 -22.49
C ALA A 29 0.85 -8.24 -21.75
N GLN A 30 1.64 -7.40 -22.41
CA GLN A 30 2.11 -6.12 -21.87
C GLN A 30 2.78 -6.21 -20.48
N LYS A 31 3.62 -7.24 -20.24
CA LYS A 31 4.37 -7.45 -18.98
C LYS A 31 5.08 -6.22 -18.39
N HIS A 32 5.40 -5.22 -19.20
CA HIS A 32 6.00 -3.97 -18.75
C HIS A 32 5.02 -3.10 -17.96
N VAL A 33 3.73 -3.11 -18.29
CA VAL A 33 2.69 -2.36 -17.57
C VAL A 33 2.55 -2.90 -16.15
N THR A 34 2.34 -4.21 -16.00
CA THR A 34 2.21 -4.86 -14.68
C THR A 34 3.48 -4.81 -13.85
N HIS A 35 4.64 -4.83 -14.51
CA HIS A 35 5.92 -4.64 -13.83
C HIS A 35 6.09 -3.20 -13.33
N ASN A 36 5.71 -2.21 -14.12
CA ASN A 36 5.75 -0.80 -13.71
C ASN A 36 4.80 -0.53 -12.53
N GLU A 37 3.59 -1.09 -12.55
CA GLU A 37 2.66 -1.02 -11.41
C GLU A 37 3.27 -1.61 -10.13
N ALA A 38 3.98 -2.73 -10.23
CA ALA A 38 4.69 -3.32 -9.10
C ALA A 38 5.82 -2.40 -8.60
N LEU A 39 6.57 -1.76 -9.49
CA LEU A 39 7.61 -0.82 -9.13
C LEU A 39 7.05 0.44 -8.47
N GLU A 40 5.94 0.98 -8.96
CA GLU A 40 5.24 2.12 -8.36
C GLU A 40 4.74 1.79 -6.94
N LEU A 41 4.18 0.59 -6.75
CA LEU A 41 3.75 0.15 -5.43
C LEU A 41 4.94 -0.05 -4.48
N LEU A 42 6.07 -0.58 -4.98
CA LEU A 42 7.28 -0.75 -4.18
C LEU A 42 7.89 0.61 -3.77
N ASP A 43 7.98 1.56 -4.70
CA ASP A 43 8.47 2.91 -4.45
C ASP A 43 7.63 3.62 -3.36
N LEU A 44 6.31 3.44 -3.40
CA LEU A 44 5.40 3.97 -2.38
C LEU A 44 5.64 3.36 -0.99
N ILE A 45 5.78 2.03 -0.90
CA ILE A 45 5.73 1.33 0.39
C ILE A 45 7.10 1.33 1.09
N VAL A 46 8.21 1.21 0.36
CA VAL A 46 9.54 1.00 0.96
C VAL A 46 10.02 2.21 1.77
N GLN A 47 9.67 3.42 1.37
CA GLN A 47 10.00 4.67 2.09
C GLN A 47 8.73 5.48 2.37
N LEU A 48 7.68 4.80 2.83
CA LEU A 48 6.36 5.40 3.01
C LEU A 48 6.43 6.62 3.95
N THR A 49 6.08 7.77 3.40
CA THR A 49 5.97 9.04 4.12
C THR A 49 4.57 9.60 3.90
N LEU A 50 3.86 9.87 5.00
CA LEU A 50 2.53 10.44 4.99
C LEU A 50 2.61 11.92 5.34
N GLU A 51 1.97 12.77 4.55
CA GLU A 51 1.76 14.18 4.91
C GLU A 51 0.85 14.29 6.15
N SER A 52 -0.17 13.43 6.23
CA SER A 52 -1.01 13.19 7.41
C SER A 52 -1.57 11.76 7.35
N ASP A 53 -1.83 11.14 8.50
CA ASP A 53 -2.38 9.79 8.61
C ASP A 53 -3.90 9.73 8.85
N GLN A 54 -4.57 10.88 8.99
CA GLN A 54 -6.01 11.00 9.27
C GLN A 54 -6.69 12.07 8.39
N ALA A 55 -6.25 12.23 7.15
CA ALA A 55 -6.80 13.25 6.25
C ALA A 55 -8.18 12.83 5.71
N ALA A 56 -9.20 13.68 5.84
CA ALA A 56 -10.56 13.42 5.35
C ALA A 56 -10.85 14.04 3.97
N ILE A 57 -9.99 14.93 3.48
CA ILE A 57 -10.20 15.65 2.23
C ILE A 57 -8.89 15.68 1.45
N ALA A 58 -8.97 15.40 0.16
CA ALA A 58 -7.84 15.51 -0.75
C ALA A 58 -7.33 16.97 -0.81
N PRO A 59 -6.02 17.21 -0.77
CA PRO A 59 -5.48 18.55 -0.99
C PRO A 59 -5.84 19.02 -2.41
N PRO A 60 -6.04 20.34 -2.64
CA PRO A 60 -6.42 20.86 -3.94
C PRO A 60 -5.29 20.75 -4.99
N SER A 61 -4.03 20.75 -4.53
CA SER A 61 -2.83 20.71 -5.38
C SER A 61 -1.78 19.76 -4.80
N PRO A 62 -2.01 18.43 -4.85
CA PRO A 62 -1.01 17.46 -4.43
C PRO A 62 0.22 17.50 -5.34
N GLN A 63 1.39 17.26 -4.78
CA GLN A 63 2.63 17.10 -5.53
C GLN A 63 2.91 15.61 -5.78
N GLU A 64 3.57 15.32 -6.89
CA GLU A 64 4.06 13.98 -7.21
C GLU A 64 4.90 13.45 -6.04
N GLY A 65 4.66 12.22 -5.61
CA GLY A 65 5.36 11.64 -4.45
C GLY A 65 4.53 11.66 -3.16
N GLN A 66 3.66 12.65 -2.99
CA GLN A 66 2.94 12.85 -1.72
C GLN A 66 1.90 11.77 -1.45
N SER A 67 1.77 11.41 -0.18
CA SER A 67 0.85 10.36 0.28
C SER A 67 0.16 10.77 1.59
N TRP A 68 -1.04 10.26 1.80
CA TRP A 68 -1.88 10.51 2.98
C TRP A 68 -2.53 9.21 3.45
N GLY A 69 -2.61 9.02 4.76
CA GLY A 69 -3.56 8.09 5.35
C GLY A 69 -4.93 8.74 5.37
N ILE A 70 -5.92 8.06 4.79
CA ILE A 70 -7.29 8.55 4.72
C ILE A 70 -7.98 8.24 6.06
N GLY A 71 -8.35 9.29 6.77
CA GLY A 71 -9.11 9.18 8.02
C GLY A 71 -10.57 8.79 7.78
N VAL A 72 -11.31 8.53 8.85
CA VAL A 72 -12.75 8.22 8.77
C VAL A 72 -13.55 9.43 8.29
N GLY A 73 -14.54 9.20 7.43
CA GLY A 73 -15.44 10.24 6.96
C GLY A 73 -14.86 11.03 5.79
N ALA A 74 -14.06 10.38 4.95
CA ALA A 74 -13.47 10.99 3.78
C ALA A 74 -14.54 11.48 2.79
N THR A 75 -14.27 12.59 2.13
CA THR A 75 -15.22 13.25 1.22
C THR A 75 -14.61 13.53 -0.16
N GLY A 76 -15.45 14.00 -1.08
CA GLY A 76 -15.03 14.33 -2.44
C GLY A 76 -14.44 13.12 -3.16
N VAL A 77 -13.27 13.30 -3.76
CA VAL A 77 -12.57 12.24 -4.50
C VAL A 77 -12.08 11.09 -3.60
N TRP A 78 -12.07 11.25 -2.28
CA TRP A 78 -11.68 10.19 -1.33
C TRP A 78 -12.89 9.52 -0.66
N ALA A 79 -14.12 9.90 -1.02
CA ALA A 79 -15.33 9.31 -0.44
C ALA A 79 -15.34 7.76 -0.56
N GLY A 80 -15.59 7.08 0.55
CA GLY A 80 -15.63 5.61 0.63
C GLY A 80 -14.26 4.92 0.66
N ARG A 81 -13.16 5.68 0.79
CA ARG A 81 -11.78 5.16 0.83
C ARG A 81 -11.13 5.29 2.21
N ASP A 82 -11.97 5.36 3.25
CA ASP A 82 -11.53 5.46 4.63
C ASP A 82 -10.55 4.32 4.97
N GLY A 83 -9.47 4.65 5.70
CA GLY A 83 -8.44 3.70 6.11
C GLY A 83 -7.43 3.30 5.03
N MET A 84 -7.59 3.73 3.78
CA MET A 84 -6.60 3.53 2.72
C MET A 84 -5.47 4.57 2.79
N ILE A 85 -4.35 4.28 2.12
CA ILE A 85 -3.36 5.28 1.75
C ILE A 85 -3.75 5.84 0.39
N ALA A 86 -3.82 7.17 0.26
CA ALA A 86 -3.92 7.87 -1.01
C ALA A 86 -2.56 8.44 -1.39
N SER A 87 -2.08 8.18 -2.59
CA SER A 87 -0.82 8.70 -3.11
C SER A 87 -1.01 9.36 -4.46
N TRP A 88 -0.41 10.55 -4.66
CA TRP A 88 -0.50 11.25 -5.94
C TRP A 88 0.64 10.80 -6.86
N ARG A 89 0.29 10.14 -7.96
CA ARG A 89 1.24 9.56 -8.92
C ARG A 89 0.73 9.73 -10.35
N GLY A 90 1.62 10.12 -11.27
CA GLY A 90 1.32 10.18 -12.70
C GLY A 90 0.11 11.06 -13.06
N GLY A 91 -0.21 12.06 -12.23
CA GLY A 91 -1.38 12.93 -12.41
C GLY A 91 -2.71 12.33 -11.91
N GLY A 92 -2.68 11.26 -11.12
CA GLY A 92 -3.86 10.64 -10.53
C GLY A 92 -3.64 10.15 -9.10
N TRP A 93 -4.73 9.66 -8.49
CA TRP A 93 -4.70 9.05 -7.16
C TRP A 93 -4.51 7.54 -7.25
N LEU A 94 -3.41 7.05 -6.69
CA LEU A 94 -3.21 5.65 -6.37
C LEU A 94 -3.70 5.38 -4.94
N PHE A 95 -4.55 4.37 -4.76
CA PHE A 95 -5.06 3.98 -3.45
C PHE A 95 -4.58 2.60 -3.07
N VAL A 96 -4.10 2.46 -1.84
CA VAL A 96 -3.50 1.21 -1.36
C VAL A 96 -4.04 0.89 0.04
N ASN A 97 -4.47 -0.34 0.25
CA ASN A 97 -4.79 -0.83 1.59
C ASN A 97 -3.49 -1.05 2.36
N PRO A 98 -3.24 -0.33 3.48
CA PRO A 98 -2.13 -0.68 4.36
C PRO A 98 -2.34 -2.06 4.95
N ALA A 99 -1.25 -2.81 5.14
CA ALA A 99 -1.27 -4.08 5.85
C ALA A 99 -0.68 -3.92 7.26
N GLU A 100 -1.09 -4.81 8.17
CA GLU A 100 -0.57 -4.86 9.54
C GLU A 100 0.97 -4.89 9.56
N GLY A 101 1.57 -4.06 10.41
CA GLY A 101 3.02 -3.92 10.57
C GLY A 101 3.70 -3.00 9.55
N TRP A 102 2.97 -2.40 8.61
CA TRP A 102 3.55 -1.36 7.75
C TRP A 102 4.02 -0.16 8.57
N THR A 103 5.15 0.42 8.19
CA THR A 103 5.72 1.59 8.85
C THR A 103 5.61 2.82 7.95
N ALA A 104 5.33 3.98 8.52
CA ALA A 104 5.31 5.24 7.80
C ALA A 104 5.85 6.38 8.66
N TRP A 105 6.64 7.28 8.06
CA TRP A 105 6.94 8.56 8.69
C TRP A 105 5.78 9.52 8.47
N CYS A 106 5.16 10.03 9.53
CA CYS A 106 4.08 11.01 9.43
C CYS A 106 4.63 12.42 9.64
N LYS A 107 4.50 13.29 8.64
CA LYS A 107 5.02 14.66 8.67
C LYS A 107 4.19 15.59 9.55
N SER A 108 2.88 15.37 9.66
CA SER A 108 2.00 16.24 10.45
C SER A 108 2.34 16.25 11.94
N ASP A 109 2.83 15.14 12.48
CA ASP A 109 3.22 15.00 13.90
C ASP A 109 4.68 14.55 14.10
N LEU A 110 5.48 14.54 13.03
CA LEU A 110 6.90 14.19 13.02
C LEU A 110 7.21 12.88 13.76
N THR A 111 6.35 11.88 13.55
CA THR A 111 6.40 10.62 14.28
C THR A 111 6.45 9.43 13.33
N LEU A 112 7.26 8.41 13.69
CA LEU A 112 7.24 7.12 13.02
C LEU A 112 6.02 6.32 13.51
N LYS A 113 5.15 5.93 12.57
CA LYS A 113 3.93 5.18 12.85
C LYS A 113 4.01 3.77 12.28
N VAL A 114 3.26 2.87 12.91
CA VAL A 114 3.02 1.50 12.45
C VAL A 114 1.53 1.33 12.25
N TYR A 115 1.14 0.74 11.13
CA TYR A 115 -0.25 0.35 10.92
C TYR A 115 -0.55 -0.89 11.76
N SER A 116 -1.38 -0.73 12.78
CA SER A 116 -1.81 -1.82 13.66
C SER A 116 -3.24 -1.66 14.13
N GLY A 117 -3.98 -2.77 14.17
CA GLY A 117 -5.38 -2.79 14.59
C GLY A 117 -6.27 -1.94 13.69
N GLY A 118 -5.96 -1.90 12.39
CA GLY A 118 -6.71 -1.11 11.41
C GLY A 118 -6.45 0.40 11.44
N SER A 119 -5.41 0.87 12.15
CA SER A 119 -5.10 2.31 12.26
C SER A 119 -3.59 2.57 12.33
N TRP A 120 -3.18 3.80 12.00
CA TRP A 120 -1.80 4.24 12.18
C TRP A 120 -1.55 4.63 13.64
N GLN A 121 -0.62 3.95 14.29
CA GLN A 121 -0.27 4.15 15.70
C GLN A 121 1.19 4.60 15.82
N PRO A 122 1.53 5.56 16.71
CA PRO A 122 2.93 5.89 16.99
C PRO A 122 3.73 4.65 17.41
N LEU A 123 4.93 4.46 16.86
CA LEU A 123 5.79 3.32 17.22
C LEU A 123 6.11 3.32 18.73
N ALA A 124 6.30 4.50 19.32
CA ALA A 124 6.54 4.64 20.76
C ALA A 124 5.34 4.22 21.63
N ALA A 125 4.12 4.18 21.07
CA ALA A 125 2.91 3.76 21.78
C ALA A 125 2.64 2.25 21.69
N LEU A 126 3.36 1.53 20.82
CA LEU A 126 3.33 0.06 20.76
C LEU A 126 4.18 -0.52 21.91
N ALA A 127 3.63 -0.53 23.13
CA ALA A 127 4.16 -1.36 24.20
C ALA A 127 3.93 -2.86 23.88
N PRO A 128 4.83 -3.77 24.30
CA PRO A 128 4.76 -5.20 23.99
C PRO A 128 3.55 -5.93 24.62
#